data_AF-A0A8T1SG43-F1
#
_entry.id   AF-A0A8T1SG43-F1
#
_cell.length_a   1.000
_cell.length_b   1.000
_cell.length_c   1.000
_cell.angle_alpha   90.00
_cell.angle_beta   90.00
_cell.angle_gamma   90.00
#
_symmetry.space_group_name_H-M   'P 1'
#
loop_
_entity.id
_entity.type
_entity.pdbx_description
1 polymer ?
#
loop_
_entity_poly.entity_id
_entity_poly.type
_entity_poly.pdbx_seq_one_letter_code
_entity_poly.pdbx_strand_id
1 'polypeptide(L)'
;KFYNCSHLLLGSAACQGLRHTRESQPHQDVGTMMKSLLIPLTYFCLQTSLGIPEAKLQVELSLMPDAFDDQYIGCTEEMDGIAPELLKEEKSVPSVFSRVWENSEKKWELVKKKISLPTGFKDAHGRAIIAYTDDDFHSELNAAVREAGTSRARYMASFQFKAFHYYLTRALQLLRGRCDVMYKRTVYR
;
A
#
# COMPACT_ATOMS: atom_id res chain seq x y z
N LYS A 1 16.50 8.45 -1.09
CA LYS A 1 16.69 7.03 -0.72
C LYS A 1 16.65 6.21 -2.01
N PHE A 2 17.43 5.13 -2.15
CA PHE A 2 17.55 4.31 -3.39
C PHE A 2 17.72 5.10 -4.70
N TYR A 3 18.80 5.87 -4.84
CA TYR A 3 19.03 6.74 -6.02
C TYR A 3 19.42 6.00 -7.31
N ASN A 4 19.29 4.68 -7.34
CA ASN A 4 19.61 3.88 -8.51
C ASN A 4 18.55 2.79 -8.64
N CYS A 5 17.75 2.84 -9.72
CA CYS A 5 16.65 1.92 -9.97
C CYS A 5 17.10 0.47 -9.97
N SER A 6 18.34 0.16 -10.37
CA SER A 6 18.85 -1.22 -10.33
C SER A 6 18.88 -1.81 -8.90
N HIS A 7 18.93 -0.96 -7.87
CA HIS A 7 18.85 -1.40 -6.47
C HIS A 7 17.42 -1.71 -6.01
N LEU A 8 16.39 -1.33 -6.76
CA LEU A 8 14.97 -1.64 -6.53
C LEU A 8 14.57 -3.03 -7.05
N LEU A 9 15.44 -3.68 -7.83
CA LEU A 9 15.12 -4.89 -8.61
C LEU A 9 15.73 -6.19 -8.07
N LEU A 10 16.76 -6.09 -7.23
CA LEU A 10 17.44 -7.24 -6.64
C LEU A 10 16.62 -7.77 -5.45
N GLY A 11 15.62 -8.62 -5.72
CA GLY A 11 14.80 -9.24 -4.67
C GLY A 11 13.94 -10.46 -5.04
N SER A 12 13.77 -10.84 -6.30
CA SER A 12 12.97 -12.03 -6.66
C SER A 12 13.83 -13.30 -6.73
N ALA A 13 14.18 -13.87 -5.55
CA ALA A 13 14.60 -15.27 -5.45
C ALA A 13 14.43 -15.84 -4.02
N ALA A 14 13.57 -16.88 -3.90
CA ALA A 14 13.43 -17.85 -2.79
C ALA A 14 12.83 -17.34 -1.45
N CYS A 15 11.91 -18.02 -0.76
CA CYS A 15 11.76 -19.47 -0.54
C CYS A 15 10.29 -19.94 -0.47
N GLN A 16 10.03 -21.10 -1.09
CA GLN A 16 8.94 -22.01 -0.76
C GLN A 16 9.36 -22.96 0.37
N GLY A 17 8.43 -23.21 1.29
CA GLY A 17 8.23 -24.50 1.96
C GLY A 17 9.18 -24.90 3.08
N LEU A 18 8.62 -25.14 4.28
CA LEU A 18 8.94 -26.32 5.09
C LEU A 18 7.80 -26.61 6.11
N ARG A 19 7.51 -27.90 6.22
CA ARG A 19 6.46 -28.53 7.04
C ARG A 19 6.90 -28.71 8.50
N HIS A 20 5.90 -28.59 9.38
CA HIS A 20 5.55 -29.48 10.51
C HIS A 20 6.57 -29.78 11.63
N THR A 21 6.19 -29.41 12.85
CA THR A 21 6.46 -30.18 14.08
C THR A 21 5.19 -30.28 14.93
N ARG A 22 4.72 -31.52 15.14
CA ARG A 22 3.96 -32.02 16.31
C ARG A 22 4.91 -31.95 17.54
N GLU A 23 4.56 -31.89 18.81
CA GLU A 23 3.40 -32.27 19.63
C GLU A 23 3.74 -31.85 21.08
N SER A 24 2.75 -31.53 21.93
CA SER A 24 2.66 -31.99 23.33
C SER A 24 1.53 -31.26 24.10
N GLN A 25 0.49 -32.02 24.47
CA GLN A 25 -0.48 -31.66 25.52
C GLN A 25 0.13 -31.85 26.92
N PRO A 26 -0.48 -31.25 27.96
CA PRO A 26 -0.68 -32.01 29.17
C PRO A 26 -2.14 -32.02 29.65
N HIS A 27 -2.34 -32.98 30.54
CA HIS A 27 -3.55 -33.55 31.10
C HIS A 27 -4.48 -32.60 31.86
N GLN A 28 -5.74 -33.06 31.97
CA GLN A 28 -6.88 -32.49 32.69
C GLN A 28 -6.64 -32.34 34.20
N ASP A 29 -7.27 -31.33 34.79
CA ASP A 29 -7.78 -31.43 36.16
C ASP A 29 -9.18 -30.81 36.25
N VAL A 30 -10.12 -31.57 36.81
CA VAL A 30 -11.55 -31.26 36.91
C VAL A 30 -11.86 -30.93 38.36
N GLY A 31 -12.26 -29.69 38.65
CA GLY A 31 -12.77 -29.37 39.99
C GLY A 31 -13.06 -27.90 40.26
N THR A 32 -14.31 -27.65 40.68
CA THR A 32 -14.80 -26.46 41.41
C THR A 32 -15.56 -25.41 40.58
N MET A 33 -16.87 -25.62 40.55
CA MET A 33 -17.90 -24.70 40.08
C MET A 33 -17.98 -23.40 40.90
N MET A 34 -18.18 -22.31 40.17
CA MET A 34 -19.23 -21.32 40.46
C MET A 34 -19.12 -20.56 41.79
N LYS A 35 -18.21 -19.58 41.87
CA LYS A 35 -18.29 -18.49 42.87
C LYS A 35 -17.57 -17.16 42.59
N SER A 36 -17.07 -16.88 41.37
CA SER A 36 -16.26 -15.66 41.14
C SER A 36 -16.69 -14.76 39.98
N LEU A 37 -17.93 -14.86 39.49
CA LEU A 37 -18.44 -13.99 38.41
C LEU A 37 -18.80 -12.56 38.86
N LEU A 38 -18.90 -12.29 40.17
CA LEU A 38 -19.22 -10.95 40.69
C LEU A 38 -18.04 -9.96 40.57
N ILE A 39 -16.81 -10.47 40.58
CA ILE A 39 -15.57 -9.67 40.50
C ILE A 39 -15.33 -9.09 39.09
N PRO A 40 -15.45 -9.86 37.99
CA PRO A 40 -15.28 -9.30 36.64
C PRO A 40 -16.42 -8.35 36.25
N LEU A 41 -17.65 -8.59 36.71
CA LEU A 41 -18.80 -7.71 36.47
C LEU A 41 -18.64 -6.33 37.14
N THR A 42 -18.16 -6.30 38.37
CA THR A 42 -17.90 -5.04 39.10
C THR A 42 -16.70 -4.29 38.55
N TYR A 43 -15.65 -5.01 38.10
CA TYR A 43 -14.50 -4.41 37.43
C TYR A 43 -14.87 -3.77 36.07
N PHE A 44 -15.73 -4.43 35.28
CA PHE A 44 -16.23 -3.89 34.02
C PHE A 44 -17.10 -2.63 34.24
N CYS A 45 -17.97 -2.63 35.26
CA CYS A 45 -18.73 -1.44 35.67
C CYS A 45 -17.83 -0.30 36.16
N LEU A 46 -16.73 -0.61 36.85
CA LEU A 46 -15.75 0.38 37.28
C LEU A 46 -14.99 0.97 36.09
N GLN A 47 -14.65 0.15 35.08
CA GLN A 47 -14.04 0.60 33.83
C GLN A 47 -14.97 1.51 33.01
N THR A 48 -16.29 1.31 33.03
CA THR A 48 -17.23 2.24 32.38
C THR A 48 -17.42 3.57 33.14
N SER A 49 -17.11 3.60 34.43
CA SER A 49 -17.31 4.78 35.30
C SER A 49 -16.12 5.75 35.29
N LEU A 50 -14.92 5.23 35.06
CA LEU A 50 -13.69 6.00 34.85
C LEU A 50 -13.50 6.13 33.34
N GLY A 51 -14.28 7.01 32.70
CA GLY A 51 -14.15 7.29 31.27
C GLY A 51 -12.69 7.54 30.91
N ILE A 52 -12.06 6.57 30.25
CA ILE A 52 -10.71 6.74 29.71
C ILE A 52 -10.88 7.79 28.61
N PRO A 53 -10.20 8.95 28.70
CA PRO A 53 -10.22 9.89 27.59
C PRO A 53 -9.67 9.13 26.38
N GLU A 54 -10.47 9.01 25.32
CA GLU A 54 -9.97 8.57 24.03
C GLU A 54 -8.77 9.46 23.71
N ALA A 55 -7.59 8.86 23.69
CA ALA A 55 -6.38 9.56 23.27
C ALA A 55 -6.61 9.92 21.80
N LYS A 56 -7.03 11.16 21.56
CA LYS A 56 -7.17 11.71 20.22
C LYS A 56 -5.79 11.68 19.59
N LEU A 57 -5.55 10.72 18.69
CA LEU A 57 -4.29 10.59 17.96
C LEU A 57 -4.05 11.89 17.21
N GLN A 58 -3.19 12.75 17.73
CA GLN A 58 -2.74 13.94 17.01
C GLN A 58 -1.70 13.46 15.99
N VAL A 59 -2.09 13.46 14.72
CA VAL A 59 -1.15 13.19 13.63
C VAL A 59 -0.32 14.46 13.43
N GLU A 60 0.93 14.41 13.88
CA GLU A 60 1.90 15.48 13.61
C GLU A 60 2.36 15.41 12.16
N LEU A 61 2.33 16.55 11.46
CA LEU A 61 2.87 16.65 10.12
C LEU A 61 4.39 16.49 10.18
N SER A 62 4.92 15.51 9.45
CA SER A 62 6.36 15.28 9.32
C SER A 62 6.77 15.22 7.87
N LEU A 63 8.08 15.17 7.63
CA LEU A 63 8.64 14.91 6.30
C LEU A 63 8.47 13.45 5.83
N MET A 64 7.81 12.61 6.65
CA MET A 64 7.58 11.18 6.38
C MET A 64 8.85 10.45 5.95
N PRO A 65 9.91 10.44 6.78
CA PRO A 65 11.21 9.91 6.37
C PRO A 65 11.12 8.44 5.94
N ASP A 66 10.17 7.67 6.47
CA ASP A 66 9.98 6.26 6.16
C ASP A 66 9.14 5.97 4.90
N ALA A 67 8.61 7.01 4.24
CA ALA A 67 7.87 6.83 3.01
C ALA A 67 8.79 6.43 1.84
N PHE A 68 8.30 5.56 0.96
CA PHE A 68 8.92 5.31 -0.34
C PHE A 68 8.50 6.42 -1.31
N ASP A 69 9.42 7.32 -1.62
CA ASP A 69 9.17 8.59 -2.30
C ASP A 69 9.92 8.71 -3.64
N ASP A 70 10.17 7.57 -4.31
CA ASP A 70 10.98 7.53 -5.52
C ASP A 70 10.32 8.29 -6.67
N GLN A 71 11.12 9.14 -7.31
CA GLN A 71 10.74 9.95 -8.46
C GLN A 71 11.21 9.34 -9.79
N TYR A 72 11.98 8.25 -9.75
CA TYR A 72 12.48 7.53 -10.92
C TYR A 72 13.27 8.42 -11.90
N ILE A 73 13.91 9.47 -11.38
CA ILE A 73 14.72 10.41 -12.17
C ILE A 73 15.99 9.67 -12.63
N GLY A 74 16.22 9.66 -13.95
CA GLY A 74 17.39 9.01 -14.54
C GLY A 74 17.25 7.50 -14.78
N CYS A 75 16.11 6.88 -14.47
CA CYS A 75 15.89 5.45 -14.70
C CYS A 75 14.50 5.09 -15.24
N THR A 76 13.81 6.06 -15.86
CA THR A 76 12.51 5.83 -16.51
C THR A 76 12.58 4.75 -17.58
N GLU A 77 13.64 4.71 -18.40
CA GLU A 77 13.80 3.71 -19.47
C GLU A 77 13.95 2.28 -18.91
N GLU A 78 14.78 2.11 -17.87
CA GLU A 78 14.95 0.83 -17.16
C GLU A 78 13.61 0.37 -16.56
N MET A 79 12.91 1.26 -15.85
CA MET A 79 11.62 0.96 -15.25
C MET A 79 10.55 0.65 -16.29
N ASP A 80 10.54 1.35 -17.44
CA ASP A 80 9.63 1.07 -18.55
C ASP A 80 9.82 -0.35 -19.11
N GLY A 81 11.04 -0.87 -19.11
CA GLY A 81 11.35 -2.22 -19.58
C GLY A 81 10.88 -3.33 -18.63
N ILE A 82 10.99 -3.11 -17.32
CA ILE A 82 10.76 -4.16 -16.30
C ILE A 82 9.38 -4.07 -15.61
N ALA A 83 8.76 -2.89 -15.59
CA ALA A 83 7.47 -2.70 -14.93
C ALA A 83 6.36 -3.64 -15.45
N PRO A 84 6.33 -4.08 -16.73
CA PRO A 84 5.35 -5.08 -17.17
C PRO A 84 5.48 -6.43 -16.46
N GLU A 85 6.69 -6.95 -16.29
CA GLU A 85 6.95 -8.21 -15.57
C GLU A 85 6.63 -8.06 -14.09
N LEU A 86 7.10 -6.98 -13.45
CA LEU A 86 6.78 -6.68 -12.06
C LEU A 86 5.26 -6.59 -11.84
N LEU A 87 4.53 -5.88 -12.71
CA LEU A 87 3.07 -5.77 -12.59
C LEU A 87 2.38 -7.14 -12.70
N LYS A 88 2.89 -8.05 -13.54
CA LYS A 88 2.39 -9.42 -13.66
C LYS A 88 2.62 -10.20 -12.37
N GLU A 89 3.79 -10.07 -11.74
CA GLU A 89 4.09 -10.65 -10.43
C GLU A 89 3.16 -10.11 -9.34
N GLU A 90 2.99 -8.78 -9.27
CA GLU A 90 2.12 -8.10 -8.29
C GLU A 90 0.65 -8.52 -8.43
N LYS A 91 0.21 -8.83 -9.65
CA LYS A 91 -1.15 -9.32 -9.94
C LYS A 91 -1.32 -10.83 -9.82
N SER A 92 -0.25 -11.60 -9.63
CA SER A 92 -0.28 -13.06 -9.72
C SER A 92 -1.18 -13.72 -8.65
N VAL A 93 -1.34 -13.04 -7.51
CA VAL A 93 -2.20 -13.47 -6.41
C VAL A 93 -3.53 -12.69 -6.45
N PRO A 94 -4.69 -13.39 -6.38
CA PRO A 94 -5.97 -12.73 -6.22
C PRO A 94 -5.98 -11.84 -4.97
N SER A 95 -6.23 -10.55 -5.16
CA SER A 95 -6.14 -9.51 -4.14
C SER A 95 -7.03 -8.32 -4.51
N VAL A 96 -7.17 -7.35 -3.61
CA VAL A 96 -7.83 -6.07 -3.92
C VAL A 96 -7.14 -5.42 -5.11
N PHE A 97 -5.81 -5.38 -5.11
CA PHE A 97 -5.02 -4.82 -6.19
C PHE A 97 -5.31 -5.48 -7.55
N SER A 98 -5.22 -6.82 -7.64
CA SER A 98 -5.39 -7.50 -8.93
C SER A 98 -6.81 -7.32 -9.50
N ARG A 99 -7.84 -7.27 -8.65
CA ARG A 99 -9.22 -6.94 -9.02
C ARG A 99 -9.35 -5.49 -9.51
N VAL A 100 -8.84 -4.53 -8.75
CA VAL A 100 -8.95 -3.10 -9.10
C VAL A 100 -8.19 -2.80 -10.39
N TRP A 101 -7.01 -3.39 -10.59
CA TRP A 101 -6.27 -3.24 -11.84
C TRP A 101 -7.04 -3.81 -13.04
N GLU A 102 -7.69 -4.96 -12.89
CA GLU A 102 -8.52 -5.54 -13.95
C GLU A 102 -9.70 -4.63 -14.30
N ASN A 103 -10.41 -4.16 -13.28
CA ASN A 103 -11.55 -3.25 -13.44
C ASN A 103 -11.15 -1.89 -14.05
N SER A 104 -9.91 -1.44 -13.80
CA SER A 104 -9.40 -0.17 -14.32
C SER A 104 -9.38 -0.12 -15.85
N GLU A 105 -9.23 -1.26 -16.53
CA GLU A 105 -9.13 -1.32 -17.98
C GLU A 105 -10.41 -0.81 -18.66
N LYS A 106 -11.56 -1.36 -18.27
CA LYS A 106 -12.86 -0.96 -18.83
C LYS A 106 -13.13 0.53 -18.61
N LYS A 107 -12.84 1.04 -17.40
CA LYS A 107 -12.98 2.46 -17.08
C LYS A 107 -12.01 3.32 -17.92
N TRP A 108 -10.77 2.88 -18.08
CA TRP A 108 -9.74 3.59 -18.85
C TRP A 108 -10.10 3.69 -20.33
N GLU A 109 -10.56 2.60 -20.94
CA GLU A 109 -11.01 2.59 -22.34
C GLU A 109 -12.14 3.57 -22.64
N LEU A 110 -12.98 3.87 -21.64
CA LEU A 110 -14.07 4.85 -21.76
C LEU A 110 -13.56 6.28 -21.60
N VAL A 111 -12.61 6.51 -20.70
CA VAL A 111 -12.07 7.85 -20.39
C VAL A 111 -11.09 8.31 -21.46
N LYS A 112 -10.17 7.44 -21.91
CA LYS A 112 -9.08 7.80 -22.83
C LYS A 112 -9.58 8.32 -24.19
N LYS A 113 -10.78 7.91 -24.60
CA LYS A 113 -11.44 8.39 -25.83
C LYS A 113 -11.94 9.84 -25.74
N LYS A 114 -12.04 10.40 -24.53
CA LYS A 114 -12.63 11.71 -24.26
C LYS A 114 -11.62 12.79 -23.91
N ILE A 115 -10.33 12.44 -23.83
CA ILE A 115 -9.27 13.33 -23.37
C ILE A 115 -8.09 13.31 -24.34
N SER A 116 -7.37 14.43 -24.41
CA SER A 116 -6.07 14.48 -25.06
C SER A 116 -4.99 14.12 -24.05
N LEU A 117 -4.04 13.28 -24.46
CA LEU A 117 -2.97 12.77 -23.60
C LEU A 117 -1.61 13.28 -24.10
N PRO A 118 -0.67 13.59 -23.18
CA PRO A 118 0.67 14.02 -23.56
C PRO A 118 1.45 12.87 -24.22
N THR A 119 2.46 13.22 -25.02
CA THR A 119 3.36 12.25 -25.65
C THR A 119 4.01 11.35 -24.59
N GLY A 120 4.05 10.04 -24.87
CA GLY A 120 4.60 9.05 -23.94
C GLY A 120 3.64 8.59 -22.84
N PHE A 121 2.41 9.11 -22.79
CA PHE A 121 1.39 8.61 -21.88
C PHE A 121 0.82 7.26 -22.37
N LYS A 122 1.14 6.18 -21.66
CA LYS A 122 0.73 4.80 -21.97
C LYS A 122 -0.55 4.42 -21.22
N ASP A 123 -1.23 3.37 -21.69
CA ASP A 123 -2.46 2.88 -21.04
C ASP A 123 -2.25 2.49 -19.57
N ALA A 124 -1.09 1.93 -19.22
CA ALA A 124 -0.74 1.58 -17.84
C ALA A 124 -0.74 2.80 -16.90
N HIS A 125 -0.35 3.99 -17.39
CA HIS A 125 -0.40 5.23 -16.62
C HIS A 125 -1.84 5.64 -16.29
N GLY A 126 -2.72 5.58 -17.27
CA GLY A 126 -4.14 5.92 -17.09
C GLY A 126 -4.87 4.92 -16.18
N ARG A 127 -4.57 3.64 -16.35
CA ARG A 127 -5.06 2.56 -15.47
C ARG A 127 -4.62 2.75 -14.03
N ALA A 128 -3.35 3.12 -13.80
CA ALA A 128 -2.84 3.39 -12.46
C ALA A 128 -3.59 4.54 -11.77
N ILE A 129 -3.89 5.63 -12.50
CA ILE A 129 -4.72 6.72 -11.97
C ILE A 129 -6.11 6.22 -11.58
N ILE A 130 -6.79 5.49 -12.48
CA ILE A 130 -8.14 4.99 -12.20
C ILE A 130 -8.15 4.06 -11.00
N ALA A 131 -7.18 3.15 -10.92
CA ALA A 131 -7.03 2.21 -9.82
C ALA A 131 -6.75 2.92 -8.48
N TYR A 132 -5.92 3.97 -8.49
CA TYR A 132 -5.67 4.78 -7.29
C TYR A 132 -6.91 5.55 -6.84
N THR A 133 -7.78 5.96 -7.76
CA THR A 133 -9.04 6.64 -7.41
C THR A 133 -10.19 5.70 -7.10
N ASP A 134 -9.94 4.39 -7.08
CA ASP A 134 -10.94 3.39 -6.68
C ASP A 134 -10.97 3.28 -5.14
N ASP A 135 -12.16 3.10 -4.57
CA ASP A 135 -12.38 3.23 -3.12
C ASP A 135 -11.63 2.17 -2.29
N ASP A 136 -11.33 1.01 -2.88
CA ASP A 136 -10.78 -0.13 -2.13
C ASP A 136 -9.24 -0.12 -2.01
N PHE A 137 -8.52 0.40 -3.01
CA PHE A 137 -7.08 0.11 -3.14
C PHE A 137 -6.14 1.18 -2.58
N HIS A 138 -6.52 2.45 -2.66
CA HIS A 138 -5.63 3.56 -2.27
C HIS A 138 -5.17 3.49 -0.81
N SER A 139 -6.03 2.99 0.08
CA SER A 139 -5.69 2.84 1.50
C SER A 139 -4.58 1.80 1.72
N GLU A 140 -4.62 0.68 0.99
CA GLU A 140 -3.59 -0.38 1.05
C GLU A 140 -2.26 0.13 0.46
N LEU A 141 -2.32 0.77 -0.70
CA LEU A 141 -1.14 1.38 -1.32
C LEU A 141 -0.50 2.42 -0.39
N ASN A 142 -1.29 3.37 0.10
CA ASN A 142 -0.79 4.46 0.94
C ASN A 142 -0.18 3.93 2.25
N ALA A 143 -0.73 2.84 2.81
CA ALA A 143 -0.13 2.17 3.95
C ALA A 143 1.24 1.55 3.62
N ALA A 144 1.33 0.81 2.51
CA ALA A 144 2.60 0.21 2.08
C ALA A 144 3.66 1.29 1.75
N VAL A 145 3.28 2.37 1.07
CA VAL A 145 4.17 3.48 0.73
C VAL A 145 4.73 4.15 1.98
N ARG A 146 3.93 4.34 3.04
CA ARG A 146 4.37 4.99 4.29
C ARG A 146 5.52 4.30 5.01
N GLU A 147 5.69 2.99 4.83
CA GLU A 147 6.68 2.18 5.57
C GLU A 147 7.83 1.66 4.67
N ALA A 148 7.63 1.62 3.36
CA ALA A 148 8.56 0.97 2.45
C ALA A 148 9.92 1.69 2.33
N GLY A 149 10.00 2.96 2.69
CA GLY A 149 11.22 3.75 2.69
C GLY A 149 12.09 3.60 3.95
N THR A 150 11.66 2.86 4.98
CA THR A 150 12.44 2.68 6.22
C THR A 150 13.83 2.11 5.95
N SER A 151 13.95 1.08 5.11
CA SER A 151 15.24 0.48 4.73
C SER A 151 15.15 -0.31 3.43
N ARG A 152 16.29 -0.68 2.85
CA ARG A 152 16.33 -1.51 1.63
C ARG A 152 15.70 -2.87 1.86
N ALA A 153 16.01 -3.46 3.01
CA ALA A 153 15.49 -4.75 3.40
C ALA A 153 13.96 -4.68 3.53
N ARG A 154 13.43 -3.61 4.15
CA ARG A 154 11.98 -3.42 4.28
C ARG A 154 11.30 -3.24 2.92
N TYR A 155 11.87 -2.41 2.04
CA TYR A 155 11.40 -2.25 0.67
C TYR A 155 11.34 -3.61 -0.06
N MET A 156 12.43 -4.37 -0.03
CA MET A 156 12.51 -5.66 -0.75
C MET A 156 11.54 -6.69 -0.21
N ALA A 157 11.45 -6.79 1.12
CA ALA A 157 10.65 -7.82 1.77
C ALA A 157 9.15 -7.51 1.77
N SER A 158 8.73 -6.25 1.63
CA SER A 158 7.36 -5.86 1.99
C SER A 158 6.69 -4.88 1.03
N PHE A 159 7.43 -4.20 0.15
CA PHE A 159 6.80 -3.32 -0.82
C PHE A 159 6.40 -4.09 -2.09
N GLN A 160 5.12 -4.45 -2.15
CA GLN A 160 4.52 -5.29 -3.20
C GLN A 160 3.91 -4.48 -4.37
N PHE A 161 4.12 -3.17 -4.43
CA PHE A 161 3.49 -2.28 -5.43
C PHE A 161 4.54 -1.48 -6.22
N LYS A 162 5.65 -2.11 -6.58
CA LYS A 162 6.79 -1.50 -7.27
C LYS A 162 6.39 -0.97 -8.66
N ALA A 163 5.75 -1.80 -9.48
CA ALA A 163 5.29 -1.43 -10.81
C ALA A 163 4.12 -0.45 -10.73
N PHE A 164 3.16 -0.72 -9.84
CA PHE A 164 2.03 0.20 -9.65
C PHE A 164 2.50 1.61 -9.26
N HIS A 165 3.38 1.72 -8.26
CA HIS A 165 3.93 2.99 -7.82
C HIS A 165 4.68 3.70 -8.96
N TYR A 166 5.47 2.96 -9.74
CA TYR A 166 6.12 3.51 -10.93
C TYR A 166 5.13 4.09 -11.94
N TYR A 167 4.12 3.31 -12.35
CA TYR A 167 3.15 3.77 -13.33
C TYR A 167 2.36 4.98 -12.83
N LEU A 168 1.96 5.01 -11.56
CA LEU A 168 1.25 6.14 -10.98
C LEU A 168 2.14 7.39 -10.94
N THR A 169 3.36 7.28 -10.42
CA THR A 169 4.31 8.38 -10.36
C THR A 169 4.62 8.92 -11.76
N ARG A 170 4.86 8.03 -12.73
CA ARG A 170 5.13 8.42 -14.12
C ARG A 170 3.92 9.09 -14.78
N ALA A 171 2.71 8.62 -14.49
CA ALA A 171 1.47 9.24 -14.96
C ALA A 171 1.37 10.70 -14.49
N LEU A 172 1.60 10.94 -13.19
CA LEU A 172 1.54 12.27 -12.60
C LEU A 172 2.64 13.20 -13.13
N GLN A 173 3.85 12.68 -13.38
CA GLN A 173 4.91 13.45 -14.02
C GLN A 173 4.55 13.90 -15.43
N LEU A 174 3.98 13.01 -16.24
CA LEU A 174 3.57 13.31 -17.61
C LEU A 174 2.38 14.28 -17.67
N LEU A 175 1.47 14.21 -16.69
CA LEU A 175 0.31 15.10 -16.59
C LEU A 175 0.62 16.44 -15.90
N ARG A 176 1.84 16.62 -15.38
CA ARG A 176 2.21 17.81 -14.62
C ARG A 176 2.02 19.07 -15.47
N GLY A 177 1.07 19.90 -15.06
CA GLY A 177 0.83 21.23 -15.62
C GLY A 177 1.70 22.31 -14.97
N ARG A 178 1.50 23.55 -15.41
CA ARG A 178 2.17 24.72 -14.81
C ARG A 178 1.59 25.02 -13.42
N CYS A 179 2.46 25.30 -12.45
CA CYS A 179 2.08 25.46 -11.04
C CYS A 179 1.23 26.70 -10.76
N ASP A 180 1.35 27.76 -11.57
CA ASP A 180 0.60 29.02 -11.46
C ASP A 180 -0.93 28.83 -11.60
N VAL A 181 -1.36 27.73 -12.23
CA VAL A 181 -2.78 27.41 -12.44
C VAL A 181 -3.39 26.61 -11.27
N MET A 182 -2.57 25.95 -10.44
CA MET A 182 -3.03 24.96 -9.44
C MET A 182 -3.31 25.52 -8.03
N TYR A 183 -2.81 26.71 -7.67
CA TYR A 183 -2.89 27.27 -6.30
C TYR A 183 -4.30 27.57 -5.76
N LYS A 184 -5.38 27.32 -6.53
CA LYS A 184 -6.77 27.57 -6.14
C LYS A 184 -7.55 26.34 -5.66
N ARG A 185 -6.95 25.14 -5.57
CA ARG A 185 -7.62 23.95 -5.03
C ARG A 185 -7.00 23.51 -3.71
N THR A 186 -7.82 23.44 -2.66
CA THR A 186 -7.49 22.75 -1.43
C THR A 186 -7.43 21.25 -1.71
N VAL A 187 -6.26 20.63 -1.51
CA VAL A 187 -6.01 19.20 -1.82
C VAL A 187 -6.04 18.32 -0.56
N TYR A 188 -5.96 18.93 0.62
CA TYR A 188 -5.91 18.26 1.91
C TYR A 188 -7.08 18.76 2.77
N ARG A 189 -7.83 17.84 3.38
CA ARG A 189 -8.92 18.13 4.31
C ARG A 189 -8.72 17.35 5.59
#